data_AF-A0A429BGI4-F1
#
_entry.id   AF-A0A429BGI4-F1
#
_cell.length_a   1.000
_cell.length_b   1.000
_cell.length_c   1.000
_cell.angle_alpha   90.00
_cell.angle_beta   90.00
_cell.angle_gamma   90.00
#
_symmetry.space_group_name_H-M   'P 1'
#
loop_
_entity.id
_entity.type
_entity.pdbx_description
1 polymer ?
#
loop_
_entity_poly.entity_id
_entity_poly.type
_entity_poly.pdbx_seq_one_letter_code
_entity_poly.pdbx_strand_id
1 'polypeptide(L)'
;MPAHAEGRSPLGVDLKIRDALTWATTNGARIMGLESKIGSLTAGKLADVIVVKPRWNVVRSSFPTATVVLQSTAADVSAVLVNGEVRKRDGKLVGHDLTALRARANAALDNIERAVAAQHRFGPDELAEFVGQAERGASVNYAQAYRHLAAR
;
A
#
# COMPACT_ATOMS: atom_id res chain seq x y z
N MET A 1 18.34 6.32 -11.55
CA MET A 1 18.16 7.75 -11.89
C MET A 1 19.52 8.32 -12.29
N PRO A 2 19.72 8.74 -13.55
CA PRO A 2 21.02 9.18 -14.08
C PRO A 2 21.69 10.29 -13.26
N ALA A 3 20.90 11.18 -12.68
CA ALA A 3 21.38 12.30 -11.86
C ALA A 3 22.25 11.86 -10.65
N HIS A 4 21.93 10.74 -10.00
CA HIS A 4 22.74 10.23 -8.88
C HIS A 4 24.06 9.62 -9.33
N ALA A 5 24.09 8.97 -10.51
CA ALA A 5 25.31 8.41 -11.07
C ALA A 5 26.28 9.50 -11.55
N GLU A 6 25.75 10.67 -11.91
CA GLU A 6 26.51 11.79 -12.46
C GLU A 6 26.77 12.92 -11.45
N GLY A 7 26.36 12.76 -10.18
CA GLY A 7 26.55 13.77 -9.13
C GLY A 7 25.80 15.09 -9.38
N ARG A 8 24.74 15.08 -10.20
CA ARG A 8 23.96 16.27 -10.55
C ARG A 8 22.71 16.36 -9.68
N SER A 9 22.31 17.58 -9.30
CA SER A 9 21.00 17.81 -8.69
C SER A 9 19.89 17.52 -9.71
N PRO A 10 18.86 16.73 -9.36
CA PRO A 10 17.68 16.59 -10.20
C PRO A 10 16.89 17.89 -10.17
N LEU A 11 17.02 18.70 -11.23
CA LEU A 11 16.29 19.96 -11.38
C LEU A 11 14.85 19.77 -11.89
N GLY A 12 14.44 18.52 -12.14
CA GLY A 12 13.12 18.16 -12.65
C GLY A 12 12.56 16.92 -11.99
N VAL A 13 11.24 16.87 -11.89
CA VAL A 13 10.48 15.69 -11.48
C VAL A 13 9.62 15.27 -12.67
N ASP A 14 9.96 14.13 -13.26
CA ASP A 14 9.24 13.61 -14.42
C ASP A 14 7.90 12.96 -14.07
N LEU A 15 7.72 12.58 -12.79
CA LEU A 15 6.51 11.98 -12.26
C LEU A 15 5.43 13.04 -12.01
N LYS A 16 4.28 12.88 -12.66
CA LYS A 16 3.12 13.77 -12.54
C LYS A 16 2.08 13.16 -11.60
N ILE A 17 1.21 14.02 -11.07
CA ILE A 17 0.01 13.61 -10.32
C ILE A 17 -0.88 12.65 -11.10
N ARG A 18 -0.98 12.82 -12.43
CA ARG A 18 -1.77 11.92 -13.27
C ARG A 18 -1.16 10.53 -13.37
N ASP A 19 0.16 10.40 -13.26
CA ASP A 19 0.82 9.09 -13.28
C ASP A 19 0.40 8.30 -12.03
N ALA A 20 0.47 8.92 -10.85
CA ALA A 20 0.00 8.32 -9.60
C ALA A 20 -1.47 7.87 -9.68
N LEU A 21 -2.37 8.70 -10.22
CA LEU A 21 -3.77 8.32 -10.41
C LEU A 21 -3.93 7.15 -11.40
N THR A 22 -3.15 7.15 -12.48
CA THR A 22 -3.15 6.08 -13.50
C THR A 22 -2.66 4.75 -12.91
N TRP A 23 -1.65 4.80 -12.04
CA TRP A 23 -1.13 3.63 -11.33
C TRP A 23 -2.22 2.98 -10.47
N ALA A 24 -2.95 3.79 -9.72
CA ALA A 24 -4.02 3.34 -8.83
C ALA A 24 -5.31 2.89 -9.55
N THR A 25 -5.47 3.19 -10.84
CA THR A 25 -6.72 2.92 -11.59
C THR A 25 -6.46 2.05 -12.83
N THR A 26 -6.18 2.65 -13.99
CA THR A 26 -5.99 1.96 -15.27
C THR A 26 -4.94 0.85 -15.20
N ASN A 27 -3.79 1.11 -14.57
CA ASN A 27 -2.74 0.10 -14.49
C ASN A 27 -3.12 -1.06 -13.56
N GLY A 28 -3.81 -0.78 -12.45
CA GLY A 28 -4.36 -1.82 -11.58
C GLY A 28 -5.34 -2.71 -12.34
N ALA A 29 -6.26 -2.12 -13.11
CA ALA A 29 -7.20 -2.86 -13.95
C ALA A 29 -6.46 -3.76 -14.97
N ARG A 30 -5.43 -3.22 -15.64
CA ARG A 30 -4.62 -3.97 -16.60
C ARG A 30 -3.87 -5.13 -15.97
N ILE A 31 -3.26 -4.94 -14.80
CA ILE A 31 -2.52 -6.00 -14.10
C ILE A 31 -3.47 -7.15 -13.71
N MET A 32 -4.72 -6.84 -13.41
CA MET A 32 -5.75 -7.84 -13.10
C MET A 32 -6.44 -8.44 -14.34
N GLY A 33 -6.09 -8.02 -15.57
CA GLY A 33 -6.78 -8.44 -16.80
C GLY A 33 -8.24 -7.95 -16.90
N LEU A 34 -8.54 -6.81 -16.27
CA LEU A 34 -9.86 -6.20 -16.19
C LEU A 34 -9.92 -4.83 -16.90
N GLU A 35 -8.92 -4.46 -17.68
CA GLU A 35 -8.85 -3.17 -18.37
C GLU A 35 -9.97 -2.95 -19.37
N SER A 36 -10.58 -4.01 -19.91
CA SER A 36 -11.78 -3.91 -20.75
C SER A 36 -13.05 -3.59 -19.95
N LYS A 37 -13.04 -3.80 -18.63
CA LYS A 37 -14.23 -3.70 -17.76
C LYS A 37 -14.18 -2.51 -16.79
N ILE A 38 -13.01 -2.15 -16.25
CA ILE A 38 -12.86 -1.14 -15.20
C ILE A 38 -11.63 -0.25 -15.43
N GLY A 39 -11.29 0.61 -14.47
CA GLY A 39 -10.06 1.41 -14.46
C GLY A 39 -10.12 2.74 -15.22
N SER A 40 -11.16 2.98 -16.03
CA SER A 40 -11.41 4.26 -16.67
C SER A 40 -12.91 4.56 -16.75
N LEU A 41 -13.28 5.84 -16.74
CA LEU A 41 -14.65 6.29 -17.00
C LEU A 41 -14.89 6.32 -18.51
N THR A 42 -15.21 5.16 -19.09
CA THR A 42 -15.46 4.96 -20.52
C THR A 42 -16.79 4.24 -20.69
N ALA A 43 -17.65 4.71 -21.60
CA ALA A 43 -18.93 4.05 -21.85
C ALA A 43 -18.75 2.56 -22.21
N GLY A 44 -19.62 1.70 -21.68
CA GLY A 44 -19.52 0.24 -21.81
C GLY A 44 -18.73 -0.46 -20.70
N LYS A 45 -17.95 0.28 -19.90
CA LYS A 45 -17.30 -0.25 -18.68
C LYS A 45 -18.26 -0.27 -17.50
N LEU A 46 -17.94 -1.10 -16.51
CA LEU A 46 -18.68 -1.15 -15.25
C LEU A 46 -18.52 0.17 -14.49
N ALA A 47 -19.57 0.57 -13.79
CA ALA A 47 -19.59 1.81 -13.00
C ALA A 47 -18.89 1.62 -11.64
N ASP A 48 -17.58 1.38 -11.68
CA ASP A 48 -16.68 1.37 -10.52
C ASP A 48 -16.18 2.80 -10.28
N VAL A 49 -16.87 3.53 -9.39
CA VAL A 49 -16.70 4.97 -9.24
C VAL A 49 -16.51 5.34 -7.78
N ILE A 50 -15.48 6.15 -7.52
CA ILE A 50 -15.24 6.79 -6.23
C ILE A 50 -15.51 8.29 -6.37
N VAL A 51 -16.41 8.82 -5.54
CA VAL A 51 -16.70 10.26 -5.49
C VAL A 51 -16.02 10.84 -4.25
N VAL A 52 -15.13 11.80 -4.47
CA VAL A 52 -14.39 12.49 -3.42
C VAL A 52 -15.00 13.87 -3.21
N LYS A 53 -15.35 14.18 -1.97
CA LYS A 53 -15.84 15.49 -1.52
C LYS A 53 -15.04 15.88 -0.28
N PRO A 54 -13.93 16.63 -0.45
CA PRO A 54 -13.11 17.10 0.67
C PRO A 54 -13.99 17.80 1.70
N ARG A 55 -13.86 17.43 2.98
CA ARG A 55 -14.73 17.94 4.05
C ARG A 55 -14.34 19.35 4.54
N TRP A 56 -13.08 19.72 4.32
CA TRP A 56 -12.47 20.96 4.83
C TRP A 56 -11.96 21.80 3.67
N ASN A 57 -12.87 22.49 3.00
CA ASN A 57 -12.53 23.38 1.90
C ASN A 57 -13.17 24.75 2.13
N VAL A 58 -12.36 25.67 2.66
CA VAL A 58 -12.71 27.10 2.75
C VAL A 58 -12.89 27.70 1.35
N VAL A 59 -12.17 27.16 0.35
CA VAL A 59 -12.23 27.55 -1.07
C VAL A 59 -12.24 26.33 -1.99
N ARG A 60 -12.65 26.50 -3.26
CA ARG A 60 -12.59 25.43 -4.27
C ARG A 60 -11.13 25.09 -4.62
N SER A 61 -10.87 23.81 -4.92
CA SER A 61 -9.54 23.38 -5.38
C SER A 61 -9.26 23.90 -6.80
N SER A 62 -8.08 24.48 -7.00
CA SER A 62 -7.55 24.85 -8.31
C SER A 62 -7.00 23.65 -9.09
N PHE A 63 -6.71 22.53 -8.40
CA PHE A 63 -6.17 21.31 -9.00
C PHE A 63 -6.87 20.07 -8.42
N PRO A 64 -8.10 19.74 -8.87
CA PRO A 64 -8.89 18.65 -8.31
C PRO A 64 -8.17 17.30 -8.27
N THR A 65 -7.41 16.96 -9.31
CA THR A 65 -6.62 15.71 -9.35
C THR A 65 -5.54 15.68 -8.27
N ALA A 66 -4.86 16.81 -8.03
CA ALA A 66 -3.87 16.90 -6.96
C ALA A 66 -4.53 16.84 -5.59
N THR A 67 -5.72 17.44 -5.42
CA THR A 67 -6.49 17.30 -4.19
C THR A 67 -6.87 15.84 -3.92
N VAL A 68 -7.30 15.09 -4.93
CA VAL A 68 -7.61 13.66 -4.77
C VAL A 68 -6.36 12.84 -4.40
N VAL A 69 -5.22 13.09 -5.06
CA VAL A 69 -4.01 12.27 -4.89
C VAL A 69 -3.20 12.64 -3.65
N LEU A 70 -3.08 13.92 -3.32
CA LEU A 70 -2.17 14.41 -2.28
C LEU A 70 -2.86 14.88 -1.00
N GLN A 71 -4.16 15.21 -1.04
CA GLN A 71 -4.84 15.92 0.05
C GLN A 71 -6.11 15.24 0.55
N SER A 72 -6.52 14.13 -0.08
CA SER A 72 -7.75 13.43 0.27
C SER A 72 -7.44 12.11 0.97
N THR A 73 -8.30 11.75 1.90
CA THR A 73 -8.27 10.46 2.59
C THR A 73 -9.54 9.67 2.31
N ALA A 74 -9.61 8.42 2.79
CA ALA A 74 -10.84 7.64 2.75
C ALA A 74 -12.03 8.34 3.46
N ALA A 75 -11.75 9.26 4.40
CA ALA A 75 -12.78 10.06 5.07
C ALA A 75 -13.42 11.11 4.14
N ASP A 76 -12.74 11.54 3.08
CA ASP A 76 -13.27 12.51 2.10
C ASP A 76 -14.10 11.84 0.99
N VAL A 77 -14.09 10.51 0.93
CA VAL A 77 -14.91 9.77 -0.04
C VAL A 77 -16.38 9.84 0.40
N SER A 78 -17.22 10.50 -0.39
CA SER A 78 -18.65 10.64 -0.12
C SER A 78 -19.44 9.43 -0.62
N ALA A 79 -19.09 8.90 -1.79
CA ALA A 79 -19.75 7.75 -2.38
C ALA A 79 -18.78 6.79 -3.05
N VAL A 80 -19.14 5.50 -3.05
CA VAL A 80 -18.45 4.43 -3.75
C VAL A 80 -19.50 3.58 -4.44
N LEU A 81 -19.33 3.37 -5.74
CA LEU A 81 -20.12 2.48 -6.56
C LEU A 81 -19.22 1.34 -7.04
N VAL A 82 -19.75 0.13 -7.00
CA VAL A 82 -19.11 -1.08 -7.56
C VAL A 82 -20.12 -1.70 -8.50
N ASN A 83 -19.79 -1.76 -9.80
CA ASN A 83 -20.71 -2.15 -10.86
C ASN A 83 -22.04 -1.37 -10.79
N GLY A 84 -21.98 -0.07 -10.48
CA GLY A 84 -23.17 0.78 -10.33
C GLY A 84 -23.95 0.60 -9.03
N GLU A 85 -23.63 -0.41 -8.21
CA GLU A 85 -24.25 -0.59 -6.90
C GLU A 85 -23.56 0.28 -5.86
N VAL A 86 -24.37 1.02 -5.08
CA VAL A 86 -23.83 1.91 -4.04
C VAL A 86 -23.35 1.10 -2.83
N ARG A 87 -22.04 1.16 -2.56
CA ARG A 87 -21.39 0.54 -1.39
C ARG A 87 -21.05 1.55 -0.29
N LYS A 88 -20.96 2.84 -0.65
CA LYS A 88 -20.84 3.95 0.30
C LYS A 88 -21.70 5.12 -0.17
N ARG A 89 -22.41 5.77 0.75
CA ARG A 89 -23.23 6.96 0.49
C ARG A 89 -23.14 7.92 1.65
N ASP A 90 -23.03 9.21 1.36
CA ASP A 90 -22.91 10.29 2.36
C ASP A 90 -21.82 10.04 3.41
N GLY A 91 -20.70 9.44 2.98
CA GLY A 91 -19.59 9.12 3.85
C GLY A 91 -19.75 7.83 4.68
N LYS A 92 -20.86 7.09 4.55
CA LYS A 92 -21.18 5.88 5.33
C LYS A 92 -21.23 4.64 4.44
N LEU A 93 -20.71 3.51 4.95
CA LEU A 93 -20.83 2.21 4.27
C LEU A 93 -22.28 1.74 4.28
N VAL A 94 -22.72 1.11 3.18
CA VAL A 94 -24.08 0.60 2.98
C VAL A 94 -24.04 -0.93 2.98
N GLY A 95 -25.06 -1.57 3.56
CA GLY A 95 -25.23 -3.03 3.50
C GLY A 95 -24.34 -3.83 4.47
N HIS A 96 -23.74 -3.18 5.47
CA HIS A 96 -22.87 -3.85 6.45
C HIS A 96 -23.23 -3.46 7.88
N ASP A 97 -23.34 -4.45 8.77
CA ASP A 97 -23.35 -4.24 10.21
C ASP A 97 -21.91 -3.99 10.70
N LEU A 98 -21.58 -2.71 10.87
CA LEU A 98 -20.24 -2.28 11.29
C LEU A 98 -19.94 -2.67 12.74
N THR A 99 -20.96 -2.80 13.60
CA THR A 99 -20.78 -3.22 14.99
C THR A 99 -20.38 -4.68 15.02
N ALA A 100 -21.12 -5.55 14.33
CA ALA A 100 -20.78 -6.98 14.23
C ALA A 100 -19.45 -7.21 13.49
N LEU A 101 -19.13 -6.40 12.47
CA LEU A 101 -17.84 -6.49 11.78
C LEU A 101 -16.68 -6.13 12.73
N ARG A 102 -16.83 -5.06 13.51
CA ARG A 102 -15.80 -4.63 14.48
C ARG A 102 -15.60 -5.67 15.59
N ALA A 103 -16.68 -6.24 16.10
CA ALA A 103 -16.61 -7.32 17.08
C ALA A 103 -15.83 -8.53 16.55
N ARG A 104 -16.10 -8.96 15.30
CA ARG A 104 -15.36 -10.06 14.67
C ARG A 104 -13.88 -9.73 14.44
N ALA A 105 -13.57 -8.51 14.01
CA ALA A 105 -12.19 -8.08 13.81
C ALA A 105 -11.39 -8.09 15.14
N ASN A 106 -12.00 -7.62 16.23
CA ASN A 106 -11.37 -7.64 17.55
C ASN A 106 -11.19 -9.08 18.06
N ALA A 107 -12.19 -9.94 17.92
CA ALA A 107 -12.05 -11.35 18.30
C ALA A 107 -10.93 -12.07 17.53
N ALA A 108 -10.73 -11.72 16.25
CA ALA A 108 -9.61 -12.22 15.47
C ALA A 108 -8.26 -11.71 15.99
N LEU A 109 -8.17 -10.44 16.38
CA LEU A 109 -6.98 -9.89 17.03
C LEU A 109 -6.68 -10.61 18.36
N ASP A 110 -7.69 -10.82 19.21
CA ASP A 110 -7.53 -11.55 20.47
C ASP A 110 -6.98 -12.98 20.25
N ASN A 111 -7.41 -13.64 19.17
CA ASN A 111 -6.89 -14.96 18.78
C ASN A 111 -5.41 -14.89 18.39
N ILE A 112 -5.03 -13.89 17.60
CA ILE A 112 -3.64 -13.66 17.19
C ILE A 112 -2.78 -13.35 18.42
N GLU A 113 -3.24 -12.48 19.31
CA GLU A 113 -2.52 -12.12 20.53
C GLU A 113 -2.30 -13.31 21.45
N ARG A 114 -3.31 -14.17 21.62
CA ARG A 114 -3.16 -15.44 22.35
C ARG A 114 -2.14 -16.37 21.69
N ALA A 115 -2.19 -16.52 20.37
CA ALA A 115 -1.24 -17.37 19.64
C ALA A 115 0.20 -16.85 19.77
N VAL A 116 0.40 -15.54 19.64
CA VAL A 116 1.71 -14.89 19.80
C VAL A 116 2.21 -14.98 21.25
N ALA A 117 1.32 -14.87 22.24
CA ALA A 117 1.70 -15.01 23.64
C ALA A 117 2.13 -16.44 24.00
N ALA A 118 1.59 -17.45 23.30
CA ALA A 118 1.97 -18.85 23.48
C ALA A 118 3.25 -19.25 22.73
N GLN A 119 3.76 -18.41 21.83
CA GLN A 119 5.03 -18.66 21.15
C GLN A 119 6.21 -18.39 22.09
N HIS A 120 7.26 -19.22 21.95
CA HIS A 120 8.53 -18.98 22.63
C HIS A 120 9.06 -17.60 22.24
N ARG A 121 9.28 -16.74 23.23
CA ARG A 121 9.94 -15.45 23.03
C ARG A 121 11.40 -15.62 23.39
N PHE A 122 12.27 -15.38 22.42
CA PHE A 122 13.71 -15.41 22.63
C PHE A 122 14.10 -14.43 23.74
N GLY A 123 14.79 -14.93 24.76
CA GLY A 123 15.43 -14.09 25.76
C GLY A 123 16.63 -13.33 25.18
N PRO A 124 17.12 -12.29 25.85
CA PRO A 124 18.31 -11.55 25.39
C PRO A 124 19.52 -12.45 25.14
N ASP A 125 19.75 -13.44 26.01
CA ASP A 125 20.88 -14.37 25.90
C ASP A 125 20.71 -15.35 24.72
N GLU A 126 19.50 -15.88 24.51
CA GLU A 126 19.20 -16.75 23.37
C GLU A 126 19.34 -15.99 22.05
N LEU A 127 18.95 -14.71 22.02
CA LEU A 127 19.10 -13.85 20.86
C LEU A 127 20.58 -13.55 20.57
N ALA A 128 21.37 -13.27 21.61
CA ALA A 128 22.81 -13.06 21.49
C ALA A 128 23.53 -14.32 20.99
N GLU A 129 23.12 -15.49 21.46
CA GLU A 129 23.65 -16.77 20.99
C GLU A 129 23.30 -17.02 19.52
N PHE A 130 22.03 -16.82 19.13
CA PHE A 130 21.59 -16.95 17.75
C PHE A 130 22.33 -16.00 16.79
N VAL A 131 22.43 -14.71 17.14
CA VAL A 131 23.16 -13.72 16.34
C VAL A 131 24.64 -14.09 16.25
N GLY A 132 25.26 -14.47 17.36
CA GLY A 132 26.64 -14.92 17.36
C GLY A 132 26.87 -16.17 16.49
N GLN A 133 25.93 -17.12 16.48
CA GLN A 133 25.99 -18.29 15.59
C GLN A 133 25.83 -17.88 14.11
N ALA A 134 24.90 -16.98 13.81
CA ALA A 134 24.68 -16.45 12.47
C ALA A 134 25.90 -15.68 11.95
N GLU A 135 26.53 -14.83 12.78
CA GLU A 135 27.76 -14.10 12.45
C GLU A 135 28.91 -15.06 12.19
N ARG A 136 29.12 -16.07 13.05
CA ARG A 136 30.15 -17.10 12.83
C ARG A 136 29.92 -17.84 11.51
N GLY A 137 28.68 -18.24 11.22
CA GLY A 137 28.31 -18.89 9.97
C GLY A 137 28.55 -18.00 8.75
N ALA A 138 28.15 -16.72 8.83
CA ALA A 138 28.41 -15.74 7.78
C ALA A 138 29.91 -15.52 7.55
N SER A 139 30.70 -15.33 8.60
CA SER A 139 32.16 -15.16 8.51
C SER A 139 32.84 -16.37 7.88
N VAL A 140 32.43 -17.60 8.23
CA VAL A 140 32.97 -18.82 7.61
C VAL A 140 32.59 -18.91 6.14
N ASN A 141 31.34 -18.61 5.78
CA ASN A 141 30.86 -18.63 4.40
C ASN A 141 31.57 -17.58 3.54
N TYR A 142 31.74 -16.36 4.03
CA TYR A 142 32.49 -15.31 3.34
C TYR A 142 33.98 -15.68 3.20
N ALA A 143 34.63 -16.19 4.26
CA ALA A 143 36.03 -16.62 4.20
C ALA A 143 36.25 -17.81 3.25
N GLN A 144 35.26 -18.68 3.06
CA GLN A 144 35.29 -19.74 2.04
C GLN A 144 35.09 -19.16 0.63
N ALA A 145 34.15 -18.23 0.44
CA ALA A 145 33.92 -17.59 -0.85
C ALA A 145 35.16 -16.84 -1.39
N TYR A 146 35.91 -16.16 -0.52
CA TYR A 146 37.13 -15.45 -0.90
C TYR A 146 38.37 -16.33 -1.09
N ARG A 147 38.38 -17.57 -0.57
CA ARG A 147 39.49 -18.52 -0.78
C ARG A 147 39.68 -18.89 -2.25
N HIS A 148 38.62 -18.89 -3.05
CA HIS A 148 38.68 -19.15 -4.48
C HIS A 148 39.17 -17.95 -5.31
N LEU A 149 39.18 -16.74 -4.72
CA LEU A 149 39.66 -15.51 -5.37
C LEU A 149 41.15 -15.23 -5.11
N ALA A 150 41.74 -15.81 -4.06
CA ALA A 150 43.16 -15.66 -3.71
C ALA A 150 44.09 -16.70 -4.38
N ALA A 151 43.53 -17.67 -5.11
CA ALA A 151 44.27 -18.75 -5.80
C ALA A 151 44.45 -18.48 -7.31
N ARG A 152 44.37 -17.22 -7.74
CA ARG A 152 44.68 -16.74 -9.09
C ARG A 152 45.84 -15.75 -9.05
#